data_AF-A0A6A7B873-F1
#
_entry.id   AF-A0A6A7B873-F1
#
_cell.length_a   1.000
_cell.length_b   1.000
_cell.length_c   1.000
_cell.angle_alpha   90.00
_cell.angle_beta   90.00
_cell.angle_gamma   90.00
#
_symmetry.space_group_name_H-M   'P 1'
#
loop_
_entity.id
_entity.type
_entity.pdbx_description
1 polymer ?
#
loop_
_entity_poly.entity_id
_entity_poly.type
_entity_poly.pdbx_seq_one_letter_code
_entity_poly.pdbx_strand_id
1 'polypeptide(L)'
;MACPVLFKVLTDYPSPAELALASLPNLAALLQPIGLHNLRAKRLIALANTWVAAPPCKERRYRRLNYPNKGDGADVKPGELLELNDEREGWEIAHLPGMGAYALDSYRIFHRDRLRGVEGMEGVEPEWKRVRPSDKELVPYLLWRREKEDVGGQ
;
A
#
# COMPACT_ATOMS: atom_id res chain seq x y z
N MET A 1 5.99 -0.30 19.16
CA MET A 1 5.25 0.85 19.75
C MET A 1 4.15 1.43 18.85
N ALA A 2 4.16 1.20 17.53
CA ALA A 2 3.11 1.74 16.65
C ALA A 2 1.79 0.94 16.67
N CYS A 3 1.82 -0.38 16.87
CA CYS A 3 0.61 -1.21 16.80
C CYS A 3 -0.51 -0.81 17.78
N PRO A 4 -0.26 -0.52 19.07
CA PRO A 4 -1.34 -0.10 19.97
C PRO A 4 -2.03 1.18 19.52
N VAL A 5 -1.27 2.16 19.02
CA VAL A 5 -1.82 3.41 18.47
C VAL A 5 -2.59 3.15 17.18
N LEU A 6 -2.09 2.28 16.30
CA LEU A 6 -2.80 1.87 15.09
C LEU A 6 -4.17 1.27 15.42
N PHE A 7 -4.24 0.31 16.35
CA PHE A 7 -5.51 -0.30 16.73
C PHE A 7 -6.48 0.72 17.30
N LYS A 8 -5.99 1.67 18.10
CA LYS A 8 -6.84 2.76 18.59
C LYS A 8 -7.37 3.64 17.45
N VAL A 9 -6.54 3.99 16.46
CA VAL A 9 -6.99 4.75 15.28
C VAL A 9 -8.06 3.96 14.52
N LEU A 10 -7.86 2.65 14.30
CA LEU A 10 -8.82 1.82 13.58
C LEU A 10 -10.14 1.62 14.35
N THR A 11 -10.11 1.63 15.68
CA THR A 11 -11.32 1.59 16.51
C THR A 11 -12.07 2.91 16.48
N ASP A 12 -11.37 4.04 16.59
CA ASP A 12 -11.98 5.38 16.62
C ASP A 12 -12.46 5.83 15.23
N TYR A 13 -11.83 5.33 14.15
CA TYR A 13 -12.13 5.65 12.75
C TYR A 13 -12.15 4.36 11.89
N PRO A 14 -13.23 3.57 11.94
CA PRO A 14 -13.26 2.24 11.33
C PRO A 14 -13.35 2.22 9.80
N SER A 15 -13.66 3.36 9.17
CA SER A 15 -13.67 3.49 7.71
C SER A 15 -12.83 4.66 7.20
N PRO A 16 -12.40 4.64 5.92
CA PRO A 16 -11.79 5.79 5.28
C PRO A 16 -12.67 7.04 5.31
N ALA A 17 -14.00 6.91 5.26
CA ALA A 17 -14.92 8.04 5.34
C ALA A 17 -14.87 8.72 6.72
N GLU A 18 -14.86 7.94 7.79
CA GLU A 18 -14.75 8.47 9.15
C GLU A 18 -13.37 9.06 9.41
N LEU A 19 -12.30 8.42 8.93
CA LEU A 19 -10.94 8.96 9.05
C LEU A 19 -10.76 10.26 8.26
N ALA A 20 -11.44 10.42 7.11
CA ALA A 20 -11.41 11.65 6.32
C ALA A 20 -12.05 12.83 7.05
N LEU A 21 -13.06 12.56 7.90
CA LEU A 21 -13.76 13.55 8.73
C LEU A 21 -13.09 13.75 10.10
N ALA A 22 -11.98 13.06 10.38
CA ALA A 22 -11.30 13.14 11.67
C ALA A 22 -10.82 14.56 11.99
N SER A 23 -11.04 14.99 13.24
CA SER A 23 -10.46 16.24 13.76
C SER A 23 -8.93 16.13 13.79
N LEU A 24 -8.25 17.02 13.06
CA LEU A 24 -6.78 17.02 12.99
C LEU A 24 -6.12 17.12 14.38
N PRO A 25 -6.52 18.01 15.30
CA PRO A 25 -5.97 18.04 16.67
C PRO A 25 -6.15 16.73 17.44
N ASN A 26 -7.32 16.08 17.31
CA ASN A 26 -7.61 14.85 18.04
C ASN A 26 -6.77 13.68 17.51
N LEU A 27 -6.69 13.55 16.19
CA LEU A 27 -5.87 12.52 15.55
C LEU A 27 -4.38 12.75 15.83
N ALA A 28 -3.92 14.01 15.84
CA ALA A 28 -2.55 14.35 16.21
C ALA A 28 -2.26 14.01 17.68
N ALA A 29 -3.17 14.26 18.61
CA ALA A 29 -3.03 13.86 20.00
C ALA A 29 -2.88 12.34 20.15
N LEU A 30 -3.69 11.58 19.41
CA LEU A 30 -3.63 10.11 19.39
C LEU A 30 -2.29 9.58 18.86
N LEU A 31 -1.69 10.25 17.87
CA LEU A 31 -0.43 9.86 17.25
C LEU A 31 0.81 10.40 17.99
N GLN A 32 0.63 11.23 19.03
CA GLN A 32 1.73 11.87 19.77
C GLN A 32 2.80 10.86 20.25
N PRO A 33 2.44 9.70 20.84
CA PRO A 33 3.42 8.76 21.39
C PRO A 33 4.38 8.15 20.36
N ILE A 34 4.02 8.17 19.07
CA ILE A 34 4.81 7.56 18.00
C ILE A 34 5.61 8.58 17.19
N GLY A 35 5.60 9.85 17.58
CA GLY A 35 6.36 10.94 16.96
C GLY A 35 5.78 11.41 15.61
N LEU A 36 6.24 12.59 15.16
CA LEU A 36 5.80 13.23 13.90
C LEU A 36 4.27 13.37 13.76
N HIS A 37 3.58 13.48 14.89
CA HIS A 37 2.13 13.33 15.00
C HIS A 37 1.35 14.31 14.13
N ASN A 38 1.74 15.59 14.08
CA ASN A 38 1.09 16.58 13.23
C ASN A 38 1.21 16.23 11.74
N LEU A 39 2.38 15.76 11.31
CA LEU A 39 2.61 15.37 9.91
C LEU A 39 1.86 14.08 9.57
N ARG A 40 1.86 13.09 10.47
CA ARG A 40 1.15 11.83 10.28
C ARG A 40 -0.36 12.01 10.27
N ALA A 41 -0.92 12.83 11.16
CA ALA A 41 -2.34 13.13 11.19
C ALA A 41 -2.80 13.79 9.88
N LYS A 42 -2.09 14.82 9.42
CA LYS A 42 -2.36 15.46 8.11
C LYS A 42 -2.30 14.47 6.96
N ARG A 43 -1.28 13.59 6.94
CA ARG A 43 -1.12 12.57 5.90
C ARG A 43 -2.23 11.52 5.94
N LEU A 44 -2.66 11.06 7.11
CA LEU A 44 -3.75 10.09 7.26
C LEU A 44 -5.08 10.67 6.79
N ILE A 45 -5.40 11.91 7.16
CA ILE A 45 -6.61 12.59 6.68
C ILE A 45 -6.54 12.78 5.16
N ALA A 46 -5.39 13.17 4.60
CA ALA A 46 -5.22 13.31 3.15
C ALA A 46 -5.33 11.96 2.42
N LEU A 47 -4.73 10.91 2.98
CA LEU A 47 -4.86 9.53 2.49
C LEU A 47 -6.34 9.12 2.43
N ALA A 48 -7.07 9.32 3.53
CA ALA A 48 -8.47 8.98 3.67
C ALA A 48 -9.37 9.76 2.69
N ASN A 49 -9.17 11.07 2.57
CA ASN A 49 -9.88 11.89 1.59
C ASN A 49 -9.64 11.41 0.14
N THR A 50 -8.39 11.09 -0.20
CA THR A 50 -8.05 10.57 -1.55
C THR A 50 -8.67 9.20 -1.77
N TRP A 51 -8.68 8.33 -0.76
CA TRP A 51 -9.32 7.02 -0.82
C TRP A 51 -10.82 7.13 -1.06
N VAL A 52 -11.51 8.03 -0.35
CA VAL A 52 -12.96 8.23 -0.52
C VAL A 52 -13.27 8.77 -1.92
N ALA A 53 -12.48 9.74 -2.41
CA ALA A 53 -12.70 10.34 -3.73
C ALA A 53 -12.39 9.37 -4.88
N ALA A 54 -11.34 8.56 -4.74
CA ALA A 54 -10.87 7.63 -5.76
C ALA A 54 -10.37 6.34 -5.09
N PRO A 55 -11.28 5.44 -4.70
CA PRO A 55 -10.89 4.19 -4.05
C PRO A 55 -10.03 3.34 -4.99
N PRO A 56 -9.05 2.58 -4.46
CA PRO A 56 -8.28 1.63 -5.24
C PRO A 56 -9.20 0.62 -5.94
N CYS A 57 -8.89 0.32 -7.20
CA CYS A 57 -9.61 -0.65 -8.01
C CYS A 57 -8.65 -1.29 -9.01
N LYS A 58 -8.97 -2.48 -9.52
CA LYS A 58 -8.11 -3.22 -10.45
C LYS A 58 -7.98 -2.58 -11.83
N GLU A 59 -8.90 -1.68 -12.19
CA GLU A 59 -8.98 -1.05 -13.51
C GLU A 59 -8.10 0.21 -13.63
N ARG A 60 -7.58 0.73 -12.51
CA ARG A 60 -6.84 2.00 -12.48
C ARG A 60 -5.49 1.81 -11.81
N ARG A 61 -4.43 2.18 -12.51
CA ARG A 61 -3.06 2.14 -11.99
C ARG A 61 -2.42 3.51 -12.13
N TYR A 62 -1.49 3.80 -11.24
CA TYR A 62 -0.71 5.02 -11.25
C TYR A 62 0.76 4.71 -11.11
N ARG A 63 1.62 5.54 -11.70
CA ARG A 63 3.06 5.40 -11.54
C ARG A 63 3.51 5.66 -10.10
N ARG A 64 4.64 5.08 -9.74
CA ARG A 64 5.51 5.60 -8.67
C ARG A 64 6.90 5.78 -9.25
N LEU A 65 7.38 7.03 -9.30
CA LEU A 65 8.71 7.32 -9.84
C LEU A 65 9.80 6.58 -9.05
N ASN A 66 10.74 5.97 -9.77
CA ASN A 66 11.84 5.19 -9.21
C ASN A 66 11.38 3.99 -8.37
N TYR A 67 10.27 3.35 -8.77
CA TYR A 67 9.78 2.13 -8.13
C TYR A 67 9.21 1.14 -9.17
N PRO A 68 9.57 -0.16 -9.09
CA PRO A 68 10.42 -0.78 -8.07
C PRO A 68 11.91 -0.42 -8.18
N ASN A 69 12.39 -0.07 -9.37
CA ASN A 69 13.78 0.27 -9.61
C ASN A 69 13.94 1.76 -9.97
N LYS A 70 15.18 2.26 -9.83
CA LYS A 70 15.55 3.60 -10.28
C LYS A 70 15.33 3.72 -11.79
N GLY A 71 14.60 4.74 -12.22
CA GLY A 71 14.22 4.97 -13.62
C GLY A 71 12.79 4.56 -13.96
N ASP A 72 12.17 3.66 -13.19
CA ASP A 72 10.81 3.19 -13.45
C ASP A 72 9.78 4.33 -13.30
N GLY A 73 8.79 4.34 -14.20
CA GLY A 73 7.72 5.33 -14.24
C GLY A 73 8.16 6.75 -14.65
N ALA A 74 9.32 6.89 -15.30
CA ALA A 74 9.79 8.16 -15.87
C ALA A 74 9.05 8.56 -17.16
N ASP A 75 8.49 7.57 -17.85
CA ASP A 75 7.68 7.65 -19.08
C ASP A 75 6.19 7.96 -18.83
N VAL A 76 5.80 8.07 -17.56
CA VAL A 76 4.42 8.35 -17.13
C VAL A 76 4.40 9.68 -16.37
N LYS A 77 3.40 10.54 -16.61
CA LYS A 77 3.27 11.83 -15.93
C LYS A 77 2.76 11.67 -14.48
N PRO A 78 3.10 12.58 -13.55
CA PRO A 78 2.49 12.58 -12.21
C PRO A 78 0.96 12.64 -12.30
N GLY A 79 0.27 11.68 -11.67
CA GLY A 79 -1.19 11.61 -11.65
C GLY A 79 -1.84 11.10 -12.95
N GLU A 80 -1.05 10.72 -13.95
CA GLU A 80 -1.58 10.06 -15.15
C GLU A 80 -2.18 8.70 -14.77
N LEU A 81 -3.40 8.48 -15.25
CA LEU A 81 -4.12 7.23 -15.07
C LEU A 81 -3.68 6.24 -16.15
N LEU A 82 -3.18 5.09 -15.72
CA LEU A 82 -2.90 3.94 -16.57
C LEU A 82 -4.10 3.00 -16.53
N GLU A 83 -4.76 2.83 -17.68
CA GLU A 83 -5.92 1.95 -17.83
C GLU A 83 -5.50 0.47 -17.92
N LEU A 84 -6.49 -0.42 -18.00
CA LEU A 84 -6.28 -1.87 -17.95
C LEU A 84 -5.34 -2.39 -19.05
N ASN A 85 -5.44 -1.83 -20.26
CA ASN A 85 -4.69 -2.26 -21.44
C ASN A 85 -3.35 -1.53 -21.60
N ASP A 86 -3.00 -0.64 -20.67
CA ASP A 86 -1.73 0.07 -20.72
C ASP A 86 -0.58 -0.89 -20.37
N GLU A 87 0.39 -1.04 -21.25
CA GLU A 87 1.53 -1.95 -21.03
C GLU A 87 2.51 -1.43 -19.96
N ARG A 88 2.46 -0.13 -19.63
CA ARG A 88 3.35 0.49 -18.65
C ARG A 88 3.02 0.00 -17.24
N GLU A 89 4.05 -0.11 -16.40
CA GLU A 89 3.89 -0.58 -15.03
C GLU A 89 3.27 0.50 -14.14
N GLY A 90 2.37 0.08 -13.25
CA GLY A 90 1.71 0.96 -12.31
C GLY A 90 0.97 0.20 -11.21
N TRP A 91 0.50 0.95 -10.22
CA TRP A 91 -0.01 0.40 -8.97
C TRP A 91 -1.34 1.05 -8.59
N GLU A 92 -2.29 0.23 -8.14
CA GLU A 92 -3.68 0.62 -7.89
C GLU A 92 -3.84 1.57 -6.70
N ILE A 93 -2.79 1.68 -5.88
CA ILE A 93 -2.76 2.54 -4.69
C ILE A 93 -1.76 3.69 -4.82
N ALA A 94 -0.98 3.79 -5.90
CA ALA A 94 0.14 4.75 -5.97
C ALA A 94 -0.28 6.22 -6.01
N HIS A 95 -1.53 6.52 -6.36
CA HIS A 95 -2.11 7.87 -6.26
C HIS A 95 -2.35 8.32 -4.82
N LEU A 96 -2.40 7.39 -3.86
CA LEU A 96 -2.68 7.71 -2.48
C LEU A 96 -1.48 8.43 -1.82
N PRO A 97 -1.72 9.52 -1.06
CA PRO A 97 -0.67 10.22 -0.32
C PRO A 97 0.13 9.30 0.61
N GLY A 98 1.46 9.39 0.53
CA GLY A 98 2.34 8.63 1.42
C GLY A 98 2.68 7.21 0.96
N MET A 99 2.26 6.79 -0.24
CA MET A 99 2.61 5.47 -0.80
C MET A 99 4.05 5.45 -1.35
N GLY A 100 5.01 5.15 -0.47
CA GLY A 100 6.40 4.88 -0.81
C GLY A 100 6.67 3.39 -1.10
N ALA A 101 7.93 3.05 -1.37
CA ALA A 101 8.35 1.69 -1.72
C ALA A 101 7.88 0.64 -0.71
N TYR A 102 8.09 0.87 0.59
CA TYR A 102 7.62 -0.03 1.65
C TYR A 102 6.10 -0.30 1.60
N ALA A 103 5.29 0.74 1.41
CA ALA A 103 3.84 0.60 1.36
C ALA A 103 3.38 -0.14 0.10
N LEU A 104 4.03 0.13 -1.04
CA LEU A 104 3.76 -0.56 -2.30
C LEU A 104 4.19 -2.03 -2.23
N ASP A 105 5.36 -2.33 -1.68
CA ASP A 105 5.80 -3.71 -1.46
C ASP A 105 4.83 -4.45 -0.54
N SER A 106 4.42 -3.82 0.57
CA SER A 106 3.42 -4.42 1.47
C SER A 106 2.11 -4.72 0.73
N TYR A 107 1.59 -3.77 -0.04
CA TYR A 107 0.39 -3.98 -0.85
C TYR A 107 0.56 -5.12 -1.87
N ARG A 108 1.68 -5.15 -2.59
CA ARG A 108 2.00 -6.21 -3.57
C ARG A 108 2.09 -7.59 -2.94
N ILE A 109 2.67 -7.68 -1.74
CA ILE A 109 2.84 -8.95 -1.03
C ILE A 109 1.51 -9.49 -0.48
N PHE A 110 0.66 -8.60 0.05
CA PHE A 110 -0.48 -9.00 0.88
C PHE A 110 -1.86 -8.77 0.26
N HIS A 111 -2.01 -7.89 -0.74
CA HIS A 111 -3.33 -7.38 -1.17
C HIS A 111 -3.53 -7.22 -2.69
N ARG A 112 -2.47 -7.06 -3.50
CA ARG A 112 -2.63 -6.78 -4.95
C ARG A 112 -3.41 -7.86 -5.67
N ASP A 113 -3.08 -9.13 -5.44
CA ASP A 113 -3.76 -10.26 -6.09
C ASP A 113 -5.23 -10.32 -5.70
N ARG A 114 -5.56 -10.04 -4.43
CA ARG A 114 -6.94 -9.97 -3.96
C ARG A 114 -7.72 -8.84 -4.64
N LEU A 115 -7.13 -7.65 -4.73
CA LEU A 115 -7.79 -6.52 -5.40
C LEU A 115 -8.04 -6.83 -6.89
N ARG A 116 -7.10 -7.51 -7.54
CA ARG A 116 -7.23 -7.95 -8.94
C ARG A 116 -8.14 -9.15 -9.11
N GLY A 117 -8.52 -9.82 -8.02
CA GLY A 117 -9.35 -11.01 -8.02
C GLY A 117 -8.63 -12.25 -8.53
N VAL A 118 -7.29 -12.28 -8.53
CA VAL A 118 -6.46 -13.39 -9.04
C VAL A 118 -5.77 -14.21 -7.93
N GLU A 119 -6.04 -13.88 -6.67
CA GLU A 119 -5.48 -14.59 -5.50
C GLU A 119 -5.87 -16.07 -5.53
N GLY A 120 -4.88 -16.96 -5.67
CA GLY A 120 -5.07 -18.41 -5.69
C GLY A 120 -5.58 -19.00 -7.01
N MET A 121 -5.64 -18.21 -8.09
CA MET A 121 -5.99 -18.74 -9.42
C MET A 121 -4.91 -19.70 -9.93
N GLU A 122 -5.34 -20.87 -10.42
CA GLU A 122 -4.45 -21.85 -11.05
C GLU A 122 -3.79 -21.27 -12.31
N GLY A 123 -2.49 -21.52 -12.48
CA GLY A 123 -1.71 -21.00 -13.61
C GLY A 123 -1.30 -19.52 -13.51
N VAL A 124 -1.68 -18.81 -12.45
CA VAL A 124 -1.26 -17.42 -12.20
C VAL A 124 -0.16 -17.39 -11.13
N GLU A 125 1.01 -16.85 -11.46
CA GLU A 125 2.07 -16.64 -10.48
C GLU A 125 1.67 -15.54 -9.47
N PRO A 126 1.68 -15.81 -8.15
CA PRO A 126 1.36 -14.80 -7.14
C PRO A 126 2.30 -13.60 -7.16
N GLU A 127 1.76 -12.38 -6.98
CA GLU A 127 2.52 -11.13 -7.05
C GLU A 127 3.71 -11.10 -6.10
N TRP A 128 3.54 -11.62 -4.89
CA TRP A 128 4.56 -11.59 -3.85
C TRP A 128 5.89 -12.23 -4.28
N LYS A 129 5.87 -13.20 -5.23
CA LYS A 129 7.07 -13.84 -5.77
C LYS A 129 7.94 -12.88 -6.59
N ARG A 130 7.33 -11.84 -7.16
CA ARG A 130 8.00 -10.79 -7.96
C ARG A 130 8.49 -9.61 -7.12
N VAL A 131 8.14 -9.55 -5.84
CA VAL A 131 8.55 -8.45 -4.95
C VAL A 131 9.99 -8.67 -4.46
N ARG A 132 10.78 -7.60 -4.42
CA ARG A 132 12.16 -7.55 -3.92
C ARG A 132 12.28 -6.35 -2.96
N PRO A 133 11.75 -6.46 -1.73
CA PRO A 133 11.74 -5.34 -0.80
C PRO A 133 13.14 -5.13 -0.23
N SER A 134 13.45 -3.91 0.18
CA SER A 134 14.64 -3.58 0.99
C SER A 134 14.32 -3.40 2.48
N ASP A 135 13.05 -3.52 2.85
CA ASP A 135 12.59 -3.33 4.22
C ASP A 135 12.98 -4.51 5.12
N LYS A 136 13.42 -4.18 6.34
CA LYS A 136 13.98 -5.13 7.30
C LYS A 136 12.99 -6.17 7.83
N GLU A 137 11.68 -5.92 7.75
CA GLU A 137 10.64 -6.85 8.19
C GLU A 137 10.05 -7.63 7.00
N LEU A 138 9.91 -6.97 5.84
CA LEU A 138 9.39 -7.62 4.63
C LEU A 138 10.38 -8.64 4.05
N VAL A 139 11.69 -8.40 4.15
CA VAL A 139 12.72 -9.33 3.65
C VAL A 139 12.64 -10.68 4.39
N PRO A 140 12.73 -10.75 5.73
CA PRO A 140 12.57 -12.00 6.46
C PRO A 140 11.22 -12.68 6.22
N TYR A 141 10.13 -11.91 6.13
CA TYR A 141 8.81 -12.46 5.83
C TYR A 141 8.78 -13.22 4.50
N LEU A 142 9.36 -12.64 3.44
CA LEU A 142 9.42 -13.29 2.13
C LEU A 142 10.35 -14.51 2.09
N LEU A 143 11.44 -14.52 2.86
CA LEU A 143 12.30 -15.69 2.98
C LEU A 143 11.53 -16.85 3.62
N TRP A 144 10.92 -16.62 4.78
CA TRP A 144 10.07 -17.61 5.46
C TRP A 144 8.93 -18.11 4.56
N ARG A 145 8.26 -17.22 3.82
CA ARG A 145 7.14 -17.59 2.94
C ARG A 145 7.60 -18.52 1.83
N ARG A 146 8.79 -18.32 1.26
CA ARG A 146 9.38 -19.22 0.23
C ARG A 146 9.71 -20.58 0.82
N GLU A 147 10.37 -20.61 1.97
CA GLU A 147 10.71 -21.87 2.67
C GLU A 147 9.47 -22.73 2.94
N LYS A 148 8.33 -22.11 3.27
CA LYS A 148 7.07 -22.83 3.49
C LYS A 148 6.46 -23.43 2.23
N GLU A 149 6.67 -22.82 1.07
CA GLU A 149 6.23 -23.43 -0.20
C GLU A 149 7.13 -24.60 -0.61
N ASP A 150 8.44 -24.46 -0.46
CA ASP A 150 9.40 -25.52 -0.83
C ASP A 150 9.19 -26.79 0.01
N VAL A 151 8.77 -26.65 1.28
CA VAL A 151 8.44 -27.77 2.16
C VAL A 151 7.04 -28.36 1.88
N GLY A 152 6.13 -27.60 1.28
CA GLY A 152 4.78 -28.05 0.91
C GLY A 152 4.67 -28.70 -0.46
N GLY A 153 5.74 -28.62 -1.28
CA GLY A 153 5.84 -29.20 -2.61
C GLY A 153 6.61 -30.53 -2.69
N GLN A 154 6.91 -31.14 -1.54
CA GLN A 154 7.62 -32.43 -1.41
C GLN A 154 6.71 -33.55 -0.90
#